data_AF-A0A7W1ZZM1-F1
#
_entry.id   AF-A0A7W1ZZM1-F1
#
_cell.length_a   1.000
_cell.length_b   1.000
_cell.length_c   1.000
_cell.angle_alpha   90.00
_cell.angle_beta   90.00
_cell.angle_gamma   90.00
#
_symmetry.space_group_name_H-M   'P 1'
#
loop_
_entity.id
_entity.type
_entity.pdbx_description
1 polymer ?
#
loop_
_entity_poly.entity_id
_entity_poly.type
_entity_poly.pdbx_seq_one_letter_code
_entity_poly.pdbx_strand_id
1 'polypeptide(L)'
;ENPDVKFLVTFLSRENQHELCVVARKFANLMPFGCWWFLNNASIVAEITRERFELLGTSFIPQHSDARIFDQLIYKWNHSRRLVADALFESYKGLLEDGRSVTGKEIERDATKLFSGNFRNWVAK
;
A
#
# COMPACT_ATOMS: atom_id res chain seq x y z
N GLU A 1 -21.89 11.36 3.24
CA GLU A 1 -22.19 12.80 3.11
C GLU A 1 -21.48 13.45 1.92
N ASN A 2 -20.20 13.16 1.66
CA ASN A 2 -19.44 13.77 0.55
C ASN A 2 -18.95 12.72 -0.47
N PRO A 3 -19.83 12.09 -1.28
CA PRO A 3 -19.43 11.04 -2.22
C PRO A 3 -18.52 11.52 -3.36
N ASP A 4 -18.63 12.80 -3.74
CA ASP A 4 -17.87 13.39 -4.85
C ASP A 4 -16.46 13.84 -4.45
N VAL A 5 -16.16 13.86 -3.13
CA VAL A 5 -14.84 14.23 -2.62
C VAL A 5 -13.96 12.99 -2.52
N LYS A 6 -12.75 13.05 -3.09
CA LYS A 6 -11.73 12.00 -2.96
C LYS A 6 -10.89 12.24 -1.70
N PHE A 7 -10.81 11.24 -0.83
CA PHE A 7 -10.06 11.29 0.43
C PHE A 7 -8.79 10.44 0.36
N LEU A 8 -7.63 11.03 0.63
CA LEU A 8 -6.39 10.32 0.91
C LEU A 8 -6.23 10.24 2.42
N VAL A 9 -6.10 9.04 2.99
CA VAL A 9 -6.10 8.84 4.44
C VAL A 9 -4.90 8.00 4.89
N THR A 10 -4.23 8.47 5.93
CA THR A 10 -3.23 7.74 6.70
C THR A 10 -3.47 8.02 8.19
N PHE A 11 -3.35 7.01 9.04
CA PHE A 11 -3.53 7.15 10.49
C PHE A 11 -2.21 6.87 11.20
N LEU A 12 -2.05 7.45 12.40
CA LEU A 12 -0.82 7.35 13.19
C LEU A 12 -0.84 6.20 14.20
N SER A 13 -2.00 5.83 14.72
CA SER A 13 -2.13 4.69 15.64
C SER A 13 -2.11 3.39 14.86
N ARG A 14 -1.46 2.37 15.44
CA ARG A 14 -1.38 1.02 14.88
C ARG A 14 -2.76 0.35 14.94
N GLU A 15 -3.52 0.63 15.99
CA GLU A 15 -4.84 0.08 16.27
C GLU A 15 -5.88 0.50 15.23
N ASN A 16 -5.68 1.65 14.55
CA ASN A 16 -6.61 2.12 13.52
C ASN A 16 -6.38 1.51 12.12
N GLN A 17 -5.33 0.70 11.91
CA GLN A 17 -4.95 0.29 10.55
C GLN A 17 -5.92 -0.73 9.95
N HIS A 18 -6.35 -1.71 10.76
CA HIS A 18 -7.33 -2.71 10.33
C HIS A 18 -8.68 -2.08 9.96
N GLU A 19 -9.21 -1.21 10.82
CA GLU A 19 -10.48 -0.53 10.55
C GLU A 19 -10.38 0.39 9.33
N LEU A 20 -9.24 1.03 9.08
CA LEU A 20 -9.01 1.82 7.86
C LEU A 20 -9.13 0.95 6.60
N CYS A 21 -8.59 -0.27 6.62
CA CYS A 21 -8.76 -1.24 5.53
C CYS A 21 -10.24 -1.59 5.34
N VAL A 22 -10.98 -1.86 6.42
CA VAL A 22 -12.41 -2.16 6.37
C VAL A 22 -13.21 -0.99 5.78
N VAL A 23 -12.93 0.25 6.20
CA VAL A 23 -13.59 1.46 5.68
C VAL A 23 -13.27 1.66 4.20
N ALA A 24 -12.03 1.45 3.77
CA ALA A 24 -11.62 1.56 2.36
C ALA A 24 -12.37 0.56 1.46
N ARG A 25 -12.75 -0.63 1.97
CA ARG A 25 -13.61 -1.57 1.23
C ARG A 25 -15.04 -1.07 1.03
N LYS A 26 -15.51 -0.11 1.84
CA LYS A 26 -16.88 0.43 1.78
C LYS A 26 -16.97 1.70 0.94
N PHE A 27 -15.90 2.48 0.89
CA PHE A 27 -15.90 3.79 0.25
C PHE A 27 -14.88 3.86 -0.88
N ALA A 28 -15.36 3.79 -2.12
CA ALA A 28 -14.53 3.89 -3.32
C ALA A 28 -13.84 5.27 -3.46
N ASN A 29 -14.29 6.28 -2.73
CA ASN A 29 -13.70 7.61 -2.67
C ASN A 29 -12.70 7.78 -1.49
N LEU A 30 -12.28 6.69 -0.84
CA LEU A 30 -11.22 6.68 0.17
C LEU A 30 -10.03 5.82 -0.29
N MET A 31 -8.83 6.41 -0.28
CA MET A 31 -7.58 5.75 -0.62
C MET A 31 -6.63 5.75 0.58
N PRO A 32 -6.39 4.58 1.20
CA PRO A 32 -5.35 4.45 2.22
C PRO A 32 -3.97 4.66 1.60
N PHE A 33 -3.13 5.44 2.26
CA PHE A 33 -1.75 5.61 1.83
C PHE A 33 -0.75 5.54 3.00
N GLY A 34 0.40 4.93 2.74
CA GLY A 34 1.56 5.08 3.62
C GLY A 34 1.56 4.30 4.92
N CYS A 35 2.72 4.30 5.57
CA CYS A 35 2.89 3.96 6.98
C CYS A 35 3.54 5.17 7.66
N TRP A 36 2.71 6.03 8.27
CA TRP A 36 3.14 7.36 8.67
C TRP A 36 3.91 7.37 10.00
N TRP A 37 5.02 8.11 10.02
CA TRP A 37 5.79 8.47 11.21
C TRP A 37 6.10 7.27 12.13
N PHE A 38 5.42 7.13 13.27
CA PHE A 38 5.66 6.05 14.23
C PHE A 38 5.30 4.65 13.67
N LEU A 39 4.53 4.60 12.58
CA LEU A 39 4.24 3.37 11.86
C LEU A 39 5.31 3.03 10.82
N ASN A 40 6.26 3.93 10.55
CA ASN A 40 7.37 3.68 9.62
C ASN A 40 8.51 2.89 10.27
N ASN A 41 8.15 1.80 10.93
CA ASN A 41 9.05 0.82 11.53
C ASN A 41 8.89 -0.51 10.78
N ALA A 42 9.99 -1.23 10.56
CA ALA A 42 10.01 -2.41 9.68
C ALA A 42 8.91 -3.44 9.99
N SER A 43 8.74 -3.78 11.28
CA SER A 43 7.72 -4.73 11.74
C SER A 43 6.30 -4.26 11.44
N ILE A 44 6.01 -2.99 11.72
CA ILE A 44 4.69 -2.38 11.56
C ILE A 44 4.35 -2.20 10.07
N VAL A 45 5.30 -1.72 9.26
CA VAL A 45 5.13 -1.60 7.81
C VAL A 45 4.79 -2.96 7.20
N ALA A 46 5.50 -4.01 7.63
CA ALA A 46 5.30 -5.35 7.10
C ALA A 46 3.94 -5.96 7.49
N GLU A 47 3.44 -5.66 8.70
CA GLU A 47 2.10 -6.03 9.16
C GLU A 47 1.00 -5.29 8.39
N ILE A 48 1.04 -3.94 8.37
CA ILE A 48 0.05 -3.09 7.68
C ILE A 48 -0.01 -3.43 6.19
N THR A 49 1.15 -3.64 5.56
CA THR A 49 1.20 -3.93 4.11
C THR A 49 0.54 -5.27 3.78
N ARG A 50 0.77 -6.32 4.59
CA ARG A 50 0.14 -7.63 4.38
C ARG A 50 -1.37 -7.57 4.60
N GLU A 51 -1.81 -6.94 5.70
CA GLU A 51 -3.23 -6.73 5.96
C GLU A 51 -3.93 -5.99 4.81
N ARG A 52 -3.29 -4.93 4.27
CA ARG A 52 -3.81 -4.20 3.12
C ARG A 52 -3.86 -5.06 1.85
N PHE A 53 -2.87 -5.91 1.60
CA PHE A 53 -2.95 -6.85 0.47
C PHE A 53 -4.10 -7.84 0.64
N GLU A 54 -4.26 -8.41 1.82
CA GLU A 54 -5.33 -9.38 2.12
C GLU A 54 -6.73 -8.76 1.97
N LEU A 55 -6.92 -7.52 2.46
CA LEU A 55 -8.22 -6.86 2.48
C LEU A 55 -8.51 -6.01 1.24
N LEU A 56 -7.50 -5.49 0.54
CA LEU A 56 -7.67 -4.51 -0.55
C LEU A 56 -7.06 -4.98 -1.88
N GLY A 57 -6.35 -6.10 -1.92
CA GLY A 57 -5.57 -6.49 -3.09
C GLY A 57 -4.55 -5.40 -3.41
N THR A 58 -4.59 -4.83 -4.62
CA THR A 58 -3.65 -3.79 -5.06
C THR A 58 -4.23 -2.37 -5.03
N SER A 59 -5.42 -2.15 -4.45
CA SER A 59 -6.11 -0.85 -4.45
C SER A 59 -5.75 0.06 -3.27
N PHE A 60 -4.46 0.24 -3.01
CA PHE A 60 -3.95 1.14 -1.97
C PHE A 60 -2.56 1.68 -2.34
N ILE A 61 -2.05 2.68 -1.60
CA ILE A 61 -0.68 3.18 -1.77
C ILE A 61 0.15 2.69 -0.57
N PRO A 62 1.16 1.81 -0.75
CA PRO A 62 1.79 1.13 0.38
C PRO A 62 2.66 2.07 1.23
N GLN A 63 3.34 3.03 0.61
CA GLN A 63 4.33 3.85 1.32
C GLN A 63 4.43 5.30 0.83
N HIS A 64 4.83 6.19 1.74
CA HIS A 64 5.44 7.50 1.45
C HIS A 64 6.70 7.68 2.32
N SER A 65 7.61 8.58 1.92
CA SER A 65 8.85 8.77 2.67
C SER A 65 8.71 9.71 3.86
N ASP A 66 7.89 10.76 3.76
CA ASP A 66 7.89 11.89 4.71
C ASP A 66 9.35 12.39 4.95
N ALA A 67 10.13 12.46 3.88
CA ALA A 67 11.54 12.85 3.93
C ALA A 67 11.65 14.35 4.21
N ARG A 68 12.39 14.71 5.26
CA ARG A 68 12.71 16.11 5.59
C ARG A 68 14.13 16.49 5.16
N ILE A 69 14.96 15.47 4.90
CA ILE A 69 16.32 15.59 4.38
C ILE A 69 16.38 14.74 3.11
N PHE A 70 17.00 15.25 2.05
CA PHE A 70 17.01 14.63 0.73
C PHE A 70 17.53 13.18 0.74
N ASP A 71 18.66 12.93 1.42
CA ASP A 71 19.29 11.60 1.49
C ASP A 71 18.39 10.54 2.15
N GLN A 72 17.37 10.97 2.91
CA GLN A 72 16.41 10.04 3.50
C GLN A 72 15.62 9.27 2.45
N LEU A 73 15.45 9.83 1.26
CA LEU A 73 14.79 9.14 0.16
C LEU A 73 15.49 7.81 -0.16
N ILE A 74 16.82 7.77 -0.10
CA ILE A 74 17.60 6.57 -0.43
C ILE A 74 17.25 5.43 0.53
N TYR A 75 17.44 5.63 1.84
CA TYR A 75 17.24 4.53 2.79
C TYR A 75 15.75 4.22 3.02
N LYS A 76 14.86 5.23 3.03
CA LYS A 76 13.43 5.01 3.23
C LYS A 76 12.81 4.21 2.09
N TRP A 77 13.15 4.53 0.84
CA TRP A 77 12.66 3.78 -0.31
C TRP A 77 13.33 2.41 -0.43
N ASN A 78 14.63 2.29 -0.20
CA ASN A 78 15.29 0.98 -0.24
C ASN A 78 14.69 0.01 0.78
N HIS A 79 14.45 0.47 2.02
CA HIS A 79 13.85 -0.34 3.07
C HIS A 79 12.40 -0.71 2.74
N SER A 80 11.57 0.28 2.40
CA SER A 80 10.13 0.05 2.16
C SER A 80 9.88 -0.81 0.93
N ARG A 81 10.67 -0.64 -0.14
CA ARG A 81 10.53 -1.46 -1.35
C ARG A 81 10.75 -2.95 -1.08
N ARG A 82 11.69 -3.29 -0.18
CA ARG A 82 11.92 -4.69 0.22
C ARG A 82 10.69 -5.26 0.93
N LEU A 83 10.18 -4.57 1.95
CA LEU A 83 9.02 -5.03 2.72
C LEU A 83 7.75 -5.17 1.84
N VAL A 84 7.51 -4.22 0.94
CA VAL A 84 6.37 -4.28 0.02
C VAL A 84 6.56 -5.40 -1.00
N ALA A 85 7.77 -5.61 -1.53
CA ALA A 85 8.06 -6.70 -2.44
C ALA A 85 7.89 -8.06 -1.78
N ASP A 86 8.32 -8.22 -0.53
CA ASP A 86 8.14 -9.46 0.25
C ASP A 86 6.64 -9.76 0.43
N ALA A 87 5.84 -8.77 0.81
CA ALA A 87 4.40 -8.95 0.96
C ALA A 87 3.68 -9.26 -0.36
N LEU A 88 4.10 -8.61 -1.46
CA LEU A 88 3.56 -8.88 -2.80
C LEU A 88 3.95 -10.29 -3.27
N PHE A 89 5.17 -10.73 -3.00
CA PHE A 89 5.64 -12.07 -3.30
C PHE A 89 4.79 -13.13 -2.59
N GLU A 90 4.55 -13.00 -1.29
CA GLU A 90 3.70 -13.95 -0.55
C GLU A 90 2.28 -14.00 -1.13
N SER A 91 1.73 -12.86 -1.54
CA SER A 91 0.40 -12.80 -2.18
C SER A 91 0.36 -13.59 -3.50
N TYR A 92 1.38 -13.43 -4.35
CA TYR A 92 1.46 -14.20 -5.60
C TYR A 92 1.80 -15.67 -5.40
N LYS A 93 2.62 -15.98 -4.39
CA LYS A 93 2.94 -17.36 -4.02
C LYS A 93 1.66 -18.11 -3.62
N GLY A 94 0.80 -17.51 -2.79
CA GLY A 94 -0.50 -18.09 -2.45
C GLY A 94 -1.36 -18.35 -3.69
N LEU A 95 -1.41 -17.40 -4.63
CA LEU A 95 -2.13 -17.59 -5.90
C LEU A 95 -1.58 -18.77 -6.72
N LEU A 96 -0.25 -18.93 -6.78
CA LEU A 96 0.39 -20.04 -7.48
C LEU A 96 0.09 -21.38 -6.81
N GLU A 97 0.10 -21.43 -5.47
CA GLU A 97 -0.25 -22.61 -4.68
C GLU A 97 -1.72 -23.01 -4.87
N ASP A 98 -2.61 -22.03 -5.05
CA ASP A 98 -4.03 -22.23 -5.39
C ASP A 98 -4.26 -22.59 -6.87
N GLY A 99 -3.19 -22.75 -7.67
CA GLY A 99 -3.25 -23.15 -9.08
C GLY A 99 -3.48 -22.02 -10.07
N ARG A 100 -3.47 -20.75 -9.64
CA ARG A 100 -3.54 -19.60 -10.54
C ARG A 100 -2.14 -19.25 -11.04
N SER A 101 -1.94 -19.34 -12.36
CA SER A 101 -0.70 -18.87 -12.99
C SER A 101 -0.49 -17.37 -12.80
N VAL A 102 0.74 -16.97 -12.49
CA VAL A 102 1.16 -15.57 -12.37
C VAL A 102 2.23 -15.27 -13.42
N THR A 103 2.09 -14.15 -14.12
CA THR A 103 3.05 -13.72 -15.16
C THR A 103 3.90 -12.54 -14.69
N GLY A 104 5.12 -12.42 -15.22
CA GLY A 104 5.98 -11.25 -14.94
C GLY A 104 5.34 -9.92 -15.31
N LYS A 105 4.50 -9.88 -16.36
CA LYS A 105 3.75 -8.69 -16.77
C LYS A 105 2.71 -8.26 -15.73
N GLU A 106 2.06 -9.21 -15.06
CA GLU A 106 1.12 -8.90 -13.99
C GLU A 106 1.85 -8.32 -12.77
N ILE A 107 2.98 -8.91 -12.40
CA ILE A 107 3.83 -8.43 -11.30
C ILE A 107 4.29 -6.99 -11.58
N GLU A 108 4.80 -6.73 -12.78
CA GLU A 108 5.26 -5.39 -13.18
C GLU A 108 4.12 -4.36 -13.17
N ARG A 109 2.96 -4.73 -13.71
CA ARG A 109 1.75 -3.89 -13.69
C ARG A 109 1.36 -3.54 -12.25
N ASP A 110 1.31 -4.52 -11.36
CA ASP A 110 0.83 -4.33 -10.00
C ASP A 110 1.86 -3.58 -9.14
N ALA A 111 3.15 -3.84 -9.31
CA ALA A 111 4.22 -3.03 -8.71
C ALA A 111 4.14 -1.56 -9.17
N THR A 112 3.90 -1.33 -10.47
CA THR A 112 3.75 0.03 -11.02
C THR A 112 2.51 0.73 -10.46
N LYS A 113 1.39 0.01 -10.31
CA LYS A 113 0.18 0.53 -9.65
C LYS A 113 0.48 0.95 -8.22
N LEU A 114 1.07 0.08 -7.41
CA LEU A 114 1.36 0.34 -6.00
C LEU A 114 2.30 1.55 -5.81
N PHE A 115 3.38 1.64 -6.57
CA PHE A 115 4.41 2.68 -6.35
C PHE A 115 4.16 4.00 -7.09
N SER A 116 3.23 4.05 -8.05
CA SER A 116 2.98 5.29 -8.81
C SER A 116 1.56 5.39 -9.37
N GLY A 117 1.07 4.32 -10.01
CA GLY A 117 -0.18 4.34 -10.78
C GLY A 117 -1.40 4.68 -9.94
N ASN A 118 -1.53 4.10 -8.74
CA ASN A 118 -2.67 4.33 -7.85
C ASN A 118 -2.79 5.81 -7.48
N PHE A 119 -1.69 6.44 -7.05
CA PHE A 119 -1.68 7.87 -6.72
C PHE A 119 -2.00 8.73 -7.93
N ARG A 120 -1.33 8.50 -9.07
CA ARG A 120 -1.53 9.29 -10.29
C ARG A 120 -2.96 9.22 -10.79
N ASN A 121 -3.55 8.02 -10.82
CA ASN A 121 -4.94 7.82 -11.22
C ASN A 121 -5.91 8.45 -10.21
N TRP A 122 -5.58 8.42 -8.92
CA TRP A 122 -6.43 8.99 -7.88
C TRP A 122 -6.56 10.51 -8.01
N VAL A 123 -5.44 11.21 -8.18
CA VAL A 123 -5.39 12.68 -8.25
C VAL A 123 -5.65 13.25 -9.64
N ALA A 124 -5.70 12.41 -10.67
CA ALA A 124 -6.12 12.84 -12.00
C ALA A 124 -7.53 13.44 -11.94
N LYS A 125 -7.73 14.51 -12.74
CA LYS A 125 -9.01 15.21 -12.89
C LYS A 125 -10.06 14.29 -13.49
#